data_AF-A0A0J8R4Z8-F1
#
_entry.id   AF-A0A0J8R4Z8-F1
#
_cell.length_a   1.000
_cell.length_b   1.000
_cell.length_c   1.000
_cell.angle_alpha   90.00
_cell.angle_beta   90.00
_cell.angle_gamma   90.00
#
_symmetry.space_group_name_H-M   'P 1'
#
loop_
_entity.id
_entity.type
_entity.pdbx_description
1 polymer ?
#
loop_
_entity_poly.entity_id
_entity_poly.type
_entity_poly.pdbx_seq_one_letter_code
_entity_poly.pdbx_strand_id
1 'polypeptide(L)'
;MSLINEFHDSLPYIDGEIAPEVRTEIDKLIAAELPAGHRTTLHPSIPTLPEPKFSALIQSELERKANSRPITGGVDLSRYEAPEAPSTEGKDQATILSDWRETLRKAYTASSHLTARQENLSLLEAHGKNAWLIGNAQLEEILRQVEKEIQETKQATDEVNRERKMRQETARGEIEGLEDAWKRGVSGIINVELAAEKLRMEILEKRRQQARS
;
A
#
# COMPACT_ATOMS: atom_id res chain seq x y z
N MET A 1 -11.70 1.23 -22.74
CA MET A 1 -11.50 0.43 -21.52
C MET A 1 -12.33 -0.82 -21.66
N SER A 2 -11.74 -2.00 -21.85
CA SER A 2 -12.53 -3.23 -21.72
C SER A 2 -12.91 -3.36 -20.25
N LEU A 3 -14.16 -3.04 -19.94
CA LEU A 3 -14.77 -3.45 -18.70
C LEU A 3 -14.84 -4.97 -18.76
N ILE A 4 -13.86 -5.65 -18.17
CA ILE A 4 -13.94 -7.09 -17.95
C ILE A 4 -15.06 -7.25 -16.91
N ASN A 5 -16.28 -7.45 -17.38
CA ASN A 5 -17.44 -7.82 -16.57
C ASN A 5 -17.43 -9.34 -16.35
N GLU A 6 -16.29 -9.88 -15.94
CA GLU A 6 -16.24 -11.24 -15.42
C GLU A 6 -16.59 -11.16 -13.95
N PHE A 7 -17.87 -11.44 -13.66
CA PHE A 7 -18.33 -11.59 -12.28
C PHE A 7 -17.93 -12.99 -11.82
N HIS A 8 -16.84 -13.09 -11.07
CA HIS A 8 -16.48 -14.33 -10.39
C HIS A 8 -17.28 -14.40 -9.09
N ASP A 9 -18.18 -15.39 -9.00
CA ASP A 9 -18.89 -15.66 -7.75
C ASP A 9 -17.93 -16.37 -6.79
N SER A 10 -17.58 -15.68 -5.71
CA SER A 10 -16.80 -16.25 -4.61
C SER A 10 -17.65 -16.12 -3.36
N LEU A 11 -17.81 -17.20 -2.60
CA LEU A 11 -18.74 -17.25 -1.47
C LEU A 11 -17.98 -17.47 -0.13
N PRO A 12 -17.13 -16.53 0.34
CA PRO A 12 -16.29 -16.75 1.53
C PRO A 12 -17.03 -17.11 2.83
N TYR A 13 -18.32 -16.80 2.95
CA TYR A 13 -19.11 -17.16 4.14
C TYR A 13 -19.72 -18.57 4.06
N ILE A 14 -19.77 -19.17 2.86
CA ILE A 14 -20.25 -20.54 2.62
C ILE A 14 -19.07 -21.48 2.37
N ASP A 15 -18.12 -21.04 1.55
CA ASP A 15 -16.90 -21.77 1.20
C ASP A 15 -16.04 -21.97 2.45
N GLY A 16 -15.59 -23.21 2.67
CA GLY A 16 -14.69 -23.54 3.78
C GLY A 16 -13.30 -22.94 3.63
N GLU A 17 -12.52 -22.96 4.71
CA GLU A 17 -11.14 -22.51 4.65
C GLU A 17 -10.31 -23.38 3.67
N ILE A 18 -9.60 -22.71 2.76
CA ILE A 18 -8.73 -23.38 1.79
C ILE A 18 -7.48 -23.89 2.52
N ALA A 19 -7.25 -25.20 2.47
CA ALA A 19 -6.05 -25.81 3.02
C ALA A 19 -4.77 -25.23 2.37
N PRO A 20 -3.67 -25.09 3.12
CA PRO A 20 -2.45 -24.45 2.61
C PRO A 20 -1.88 -25.18 1.39
N GLU A 21 -1.99 -26.51 1.32
CA GLU A 21 -1.54 -27.33 0.20
C GLU A 21 -2.29 -26.94 -1.10
N VAL A 22 -3.62 -26.89 -1.04
CA VAL A 22 -4.49 -26.46 -2.15
C VAL A 22 -4.15 -25.04 -2.58
N ARG A 23 -3.85 -24.14 -1.63
CA ARG A 23 -3.42 -22.78 -1.95
C ARG A 23 -2.14 -22.76 -2.79
N THR A 24 -1.15 -23.58 -2.44
CA THR A 24 0.09 -23.66 -3.24
C THR A 24 -0.14 -24.24 -4.64
N GLU A 25 -1.12 -25.14 -4.81
CA GLU A 25 -1.50 -25.66 -6.11
C GLU A 25 -2.21 -24.59 -6.95
N ILE A 26 -3.14 -23.84 -6.36
CA ILE A 26 -3.79 -22.70 -6.99
C ILE A 26 -2.74 -21.67 -7.44
N ASP A 27 -1.79 -21.32 -6.57
CA ASP A 27 -0.73 -20.36 -6.89
C ASP A 27 0.14 -20.84 -8.07
N LYS A 28 0.42 -22.15 -8.18
CA LYS A 28 1.14 -22.73 -9.32
C LYS A 28 0.33 -22.62 -10.62
N LEU A 29 -0.98 -22.88 -10.57
CA LEU A 29 -1.85 -22.75 -11.74
C LEU A 29 -1.95 -21.30 -12.20
N ILE A 30 -2.13 -20.35 -11.27
CA ILE A 30 -2.11 -18.92 -11.56
C ILE A 30 -0.78 -18.53 -12.21
N ALA A 31 0.35 -18.99 -11.65
CA ALA A 31 1.67 -18.70 -12.21
C ALA A 31 1.89 -19.27 -13.62
N ALA A 32 1.23 -20.37 -13.97
CA ALA A 32 1.30 -20.95 -15.31
C ALA A 32 0.51 -20.11 -16.35
N GLU A 33 -0.59 -19.49 -15.94
CA GLU A 33 -1.40 -18.59 -16.79
C GLU A 33 -0.79 -17.19 -16.94
N LEU A 34 0.07 -16.79 -16.01
CA LEU A 34 0.72 -15.48 -16.06
C LEU A 34 1.77 -15.42 -17.20
N PRO A 35 1.78 -14.35 -18.02
CA PRO A 35 2.78 -14.20 -19.06
C PRO A 35 4.18 -14.02 -18.45
N ALA A 36 5.23 -14.54 -19.11
CA ALA A 36 6.61 -14.50 -18.60
C ALA A 36 7.10 -13.08 -18.22
N GLY A 37 6.55 -12.04 -18.86
CA GLY A 37 6.85 -10.62 -18.60
C GLY A 37 5.93 -9.93 -17.59
N HIS A 38 5.05 -10.64 -16.88
CA HIS A 38 4.01 -10.03 -16.03
C HIS A 38 4.57 -9.13 -14.90
N ARG A 39 5.84 -9.34 -14.51
CA ARG A 39 6.51 -8.54 -13.44
C ARG A 39 7.23 -7.30 -13.97
N THR A 40 7.64 -7.33 -15.24
CA THR A 40 8.50 -6.30 -15.83
C THR A 40 7.73 -5.39 -16.79
N THR A 41 6.67 -5.90 -17.41
CA THR A 41 5.90 -5.18 -18.41
C THR A 41 4.66 -4.59 -17.75
N LEU A 42 4.50 -3.27 -17.87
CA LEU A 42 3.29 -2.60 -17.39
C LEU A 42 2.08 -3.04 -18.22
N HIS A 43 0.94 -3.19 -17.55
CA HIS A 43 -0.32 -3.52 -18.21
C HIS A 43 -0.69 -2.42 -19.22
N PRO A 44 -1.20 -2.75 -20.43
CA PRO A 44 -1.48 -1.76 -21.48
C PRO A 44 -2.55 -0.71 -21.10
N SER A 45 -3.34 -0.94 -20.05
CA SER A 45 -4.27 0.07 -19.52
C SER A 45 -3.59 1.14 -18.67
N ILE A 46 -2.34 0.92 -18.24
CA ILE A 46 -1.57 1.90 -17.48
C ILE A 46 -1.02 2.90 -18.51
N PRO A 47 -1.43 4.18 -18.45
CA PRO A 47 -0.89 5.17 -19.36
C PRO A 47 0.62 5.31 -19.13
N THR A 48 1.35 5.61 -20.20
CA THR A 48 2.78 5.93 -20.10
C THR A 48 2.95 7.12 -19.14
N LEU A 49 3.74 6.91 -18.08
CA LEU A 49 4.04 7.98 -17.13
C LEU A 49 4.76 9.11 -17.86
N PRO A 50 4.32 10.37 -17.70
CA PRO A 50 5.03 11.51 -18.25
C PRO A 50 6.42 11.60 -17.62
N GLU A 51 7.43 11.92 -18.43
CA GLU A 51 8.77 12.15 -17.90
C GLU A 51 8.76 13.35 -16.95
N PRO A 52 9.28 13.20 -15.71
CA PRO A 52 9.29 14.28 -14.75
C PRO A 52 10.24 15.39 -15.21
N LYS A 53 9.73 16.61 -15.35
CA LYS A 53 10.52 17.79 -15.67
C LYS A 53 10.96 18.48 -14.39
N PHE A 54 12.20 18.25 -13.99
CA PHE A 54 12.83 18.89 -12.84
C PHE A 54 13.52 20.20 -13.24
N SER A 55 13.63 21.14 -12.31
CA SER A 55 14.48 22.32 -12.49
C SER A 55 15.95 21.91 -12.52
N ALA A 56 16.80 22.75 -13.13
CA ALA A 56 18.24 22.48 -13.23
C ALA A 56 18.91 22.18 -11.87
N LEU A 57 18.49 22.87 -10.80
CA LEU A 57 18.99 22.63 -9.44
C LEU A 57 18.61 21.24 -8.91
N ILE A 58 17.39 20.79 -9.17
CA ILE A 58 16.94 19.45 -8.77
C ILE A 58 17.65 18.40 -9.60
N GLN A 59 17.82 18.62 -10.91
CA GLN A 59 18.58 17.71 -11.78
C GLN A 59 20.02 17.53 -11.30
N SER A 60 20.72 18.62 -10.97
CA SER A 60 22.09 18.53 -10.44
C SER A 60 22.18 17.76 -9.11
N GLU A 61 21.18 17.90 -8.24
CA GLU A 61 21.13 17.14 -6.98
C GLU A 61 20.81 15.66 -7.20
N LEU A 62 19.94 15.35 -8.16
CA LEU A 62 19.65 13.98 -8.57
C LEU A 62 20.91 13.32 -9.16
N GLU A 63 21.64 14.01 -10.04
CA GLU A 63 22.91 13.54 -10.59
C GLU A 63 23.98 13.34 -9.51
N ARG A 64 24.09 14.27 -8.54
CA ARG A 64 25.01 14.12 -7.40
C ARG A 64 24.69 12.87 -6.60
N LYS A 65 23.41 12.64 -6.27
CA LYS A 65 22.95 11.44 -5.56
C LYS A 65 23.16 10.17 -6.37
N ALA A 66 22.87 10.18 -7.67
CA ALA A 66 23.10 9.05 -8.57
C ALA A 66 24.58 8.64 -8.60
N ASN A 67 25.48 9.62 -8.54
CA ASN A 67 26.92 9.40 -8.43
C ASN A 67 27.41 9.14 -6.99
N SER A 68 26.51 8.98 -6.01
CA SER A 68 26.81 8.76 -4.58
C SER A 68 27.82 9.75 -3.99
N ARG A 69 27.85 10.99 -4.49
CA ARG A 69 28.74 12.03 -3.95
C ARG A 69 28.16 12.58 -2.65
N PRO A 70 28.97 12.89 -1.63
CA PRO A 70 28.47 13.55 -0.42
C PRO A 70 27.86 14.92 -0.76
N ILE A 71 27.00 15.44 0.11
CA ILE A 71 26.53 16.83 0.01
C ILE A 71 27.75 17.73 0.25
N THR A 72 28.14 18.48 -0.77
CA THR A 72 29.22 19.47 -0.68
C THR A 72 28.60 20.85 -0.65
N GLY A 73 28.76 21.55 0.48
CA GLY A 73 28.11 22.84 0.73
C GLY A 73 26.84 22.71 1.57
N GLY A 74 26.51 23.79 2.26
CA GLY A 74 25.40 23.88 3.20
C GLY A 74 25.37 25.27 3.81
N VAL A 75 24.49 25.48 4.79
CA VAL A 75 24.51 26.71 5.59
C VAL A 75 25.77 26.70 6.44
N ASP A 76 26.68 27.63 6.17
CA ASP A 76 27.88 27.85 6.99
C ASP A 76 27.48 28.44 8.35
N LEU A 77 27.59 27.61 9.40
CA LEU A 77 27.23 27.99 10.76
C LEU A 77 28.32 28.84 11.44
N SER A 78 29.57 28.77 10.97
CA SER A 78 30.69 29.53 11.54
C SER A 78 30.51 31.05 11.42
N ARG A 79 29.67 31.48 10.48
CA ARG A 79 29.29 32.90 10.31
C ARG A 79 28.56 33.49 11.52
N TYR A 80 27.87 32.65 12.28
CA TYR A 80 27.04 33.07 13.42
C TYR A 80 27.72 32.83 14.77
N GLU A 81 28.91 32.23 14.77
CA GLU A 81 29.71 32.01 15.97
C GLU A 81 30.38 33.32 16.41
N ALA A 82 30.73 33.40 17.70
CA ALA A 82 31.46 34.55 18.23
C ALA A 82 32.85 34.59 17.58
N PRO A 83 33.22 35.69 16.89
CA PRO A 83 34.49 35.75 16.19
C PRO A 83 35.65 35.89 17.18
N GLU A 84 36.73 35.13 16.96
CA GLU A 84 37.98 35.28 17.69
C GLU A 84 38.87 36.37 17.09
N ALA A 85 39.75 36.95 17.91
CA ALA A 85 40.73 37.93 17.44
C ALA A 85 41.71 37.25 16.46
N PRO A 86 41.93 37.83 15.26
CA PRO A 86 42.84 37.22 14.29
C PRO A 86 44.29 37.27 14.79
N SER A 87 45.03 36.18 14.59
CA SER A 87 46.46 36.13 14.96
C SER A 87 47.28 37.10 14.10
N THR A 88 48.15 37.84 14.77
CA THR A 88 49.04 38.87 14.20
C THR A 88 50.49 38.40 14.06
N GLU A 89 50.83 37.21 14.56
CA GLU A 89 52.21 36.69 14.56
C GLU A 89 52.66 36.28 13.15
N GLY A 90 53.82 36.81 12.71
CA GLY A 90 54.46 36.42 11.45
C GLY A 90 53.78 36.89 10.16
N LYS A 91 52.80 37.80 10.25
CA LYS A 91 52.00 38.29 9.12
C LYS A 91 52.34 39.72 8.71
N ASP A 92 52.25 40.01 7.42
CA ASP A 92 52.42 41.37 6.89
C ASP A 92 51.25 42.28 7.29
N GLN A 93 51.51 43.59 7.46
CA GLN A 93 50.48 44.56 7.87
C GLN A 93 49.21 44.54 7.00
N ALA A 94 49.36 44.35 5.68
CA ALA A 94 48.22 44.27 4.77
C ALA A 94 47.32 43.06 5.05
N THR A 95 47.91 41.90 5.38
CA THR A 95 47.18 40.67 5.72
C THR A 95 46.50 40.78 7.08
N ILE A 96 47.17 41.37 8.07
CA ILE A 96 46.58 41.66 9.39
C ILE A 96 45.34 42.56 9.24
N LEU A 97 45.43 43.64 8.46
CA LEU A 97 44.30 44.54 8.22
C LEU A 97 43.13 43.86 7.49
N SER A 98 43.41 42.92 6.58
CA SER A 98 42.38 42.13 5.91
C SER A 98 41.66 41.21 6.88
N ASP A 99 42.40 40.46 7.70
CA ASP A 99 41.85 39.54 8.69
C ASP A 99 40.96 40.27 9.70
N TRP A 100 41.41 41.43 10.20
CA TRP A 100 40.61 42.27 11.10
C TRP A 100 39.32 42.79 10.45
N ARG A 101 39.34 43.13 9.16
CA ARG A 101 38.13 43.53 8.42
C ARG A 101 37.14 42.38 8.28
N GLU A 102 37.62 41.16 8.05
CA GLU A 102 36.78 39.97 7.97
C GLU A 102 36.17 39.63 9.34
N THR A 103 36.99 39.61 10.40
CA THR A 103 36.54 39.42 11.78
C THR A 103 35.48 40.45 12.18
N LEU A 104 35.69 41.73 11.83
CA LEU A 104 34.72 42.79 12.11
C LEU A 104 33.40 42.56 11.36
N ARG A 105 33.44 42.14 10.08
CA ARG A 105 32.23 41.79 9.32
C ARG A 105 31.47 40.63 9.98
N LYS A 106 32.18 39.58 10.42
CA LYS A 106 31.60 38.46 11.16
C LYS A 106 30.96 38.91 12.48
N ALA A 107 31.62 39.83 13.21
CA ALA A 107 31.08 40.39 14.45
C ALA A 107 29.77 41.17 14.21
N TYR A 108 29.71 41.99 13.16
CA TYR A 108 28.48 42.70 12.80
C TYR A 108 27.35 41.74 12.41
N THR A 109 27.65 40.68 11.64
CA THR A 109 26.63 39.68 11.27
C THR A 109 26.12 38.93 12.49
N ALA A 110 27.01 38.51 13.40
CA ALA A 110 26.62 37.83 14.63
C ALA A 110 25.80 38.75 15.55
N SER A 111 26.22 40.01 15.72
CA SER A 111 25.47 40.99 16.51
C SER A 111 24.07 41.23 15.96
N SER A 112 23.93 41.45 14.65
CA SER A 112 22.64 41.66 14.01
C SER A 112 21.71 40.45 14.17
N HIS A 113 22.26 39.24 14.01
CA HIS A 113 21.52 38.00 14.23
C HIS A 113 21.06 37.86 15.69
N LEU A 114 21.90 38.20 16.67
CA LEU A 114 21.53 38.15 18.08
C LEU A 114 20.44 39.18 18.44
N THR A 115 20.48 40.38 17.86
CA THR A 115 19.41 41.38 18.02
C THR A 115 18.09 40.84 17.48
N ALA A 116 18.07 40.33 16.25
CA ALA A 116 16.87 39.73 15.67
C ALA A 116 16.38 38.51 16.47
N ARG A 117 17.30 37.70 17.01
CA ARG A 117 16.96 36.56 17.88
C ARG A 117 16.30 37.04 19.17
N GLN A 118 16.77 38.12 19.78
CA GLN A 118 16.17 38.68 20.98
C GLN A 118 14.75 39.19 20.72
N GLU A 119 14.52 39.86 19.58
CA GLU A 119 13.18 40.26 19.14
C GLU A 119 12.26 39.06 18.89
N ASN A 120 12.76 38.01 18.23
CA ASN A 120 11.99 36.80 18.01
C ASN A 120 11.65 36.07 19.32
N LEU A 121 12.58 36.06 20.29
CA LEU A 121 12.35 35.46 21.61
C LEU A 121 11.34 36.27 22.42
N SER A 122 11.33 37.60 22.34
CA SER A 122 10.33 38.42 23.02
C SER A 122 8.93 38.21 22.42
N LEU A 123 8.83 38.07 21.10
CA LEU A 123 7.58 37.68 20.44
C LEU A 123 7.12 36.27 20.84
N LEU A 124 8.05 35.32 20.94
CA LEU A 124 7.77 33.96 21.38
C LEU A 124 7.32 33.93 22.85
N GLU A 125 7.93 34.72 23.73
CA GLU A 125 7.52 34.83 25.13
C GLU A 125 6.11 35.44 25.25
N ALA A 126 5.81 36.48 24.46
CA ALA A 126 4.51 37.14 24.47
C ALA A 126 3.38 36.29 23.88
N HIS A 127 3.64 35.55 22.79
CA HIS A 127 2.59 34.91 22.00
C HIS A 127 2.72 33.39 21.85
N GLY A 128 3.89 32.81 22.15
CA GLY A 128 4.20 31.41 21.88
C GLY A 128 3.27 30.43 22.58
N LYS A 129 2.93 30.68 23.85
CA LYS A 129 1.97 29.84 24.59
C LYS A 129 0.61 29.80 23.90
N ASN A 130 0.08 30.97 23.53
CA ASN A 130 -1.24 31.07 22.90
C ASN A 130 -1.24 30.44 21.49
N ALA A 131 -0.19 30.70 20.70
CA ALA A 131 -0.02 30.08 19.39
C ALA A 131 0.03 28.54 19.50
N TRP A 132 0.75 28.01 20.49
CA TRP A 132 0.84 26.57 20.72
C TRP A 132 -0.49 25.95 21.16
N LEU A 133 -1.24 26.61 22.05
CA LEU A 133 -2.57 26.15 22.47
C LEU A 133 -3.57 26.13 21.30
N ILE A 134 -3.54 27.14 20.43
CA ILE A 134 -4.37 27.18 19.21
C ILE A 134 -3.97 26.03 18.28
N GLY A 135 -2.67 25.83 18.06
CA GLY A 135 -2.16 24.72 17.26
C GLY A 135 -2.60 23.36 17.81
N ASN A 136 -2.55 23.17 19.13
CA ASN A 136 -3.02 21.95 19.77
C ASN A 136 -4.53 21.75 19.58
N ALA A 137 -5.34 22.80 19.76
CA ALA A 137 -6.78 22.72 19.52
C ALA A 137 -7.13 22.36 18.05
N GLN A 138 -6.37 22.90 17.09
CA GLN A 138 -6.51 22.53 15.67
C GLN A 138 -6.13 21.07 15.41
N LEU A 139 -5.05 20.58 16.04
CA LEU A 139 -4.64 19.18 15.93
C LEU A 139 -5.67 18.23 16.56
N GLU A 140 -6.26 18.60 17.70
CA GLU A 140 -7.35 17.84 18.32
C GLU A 140 -8.58 17.76 17.40
N GLU A 141 -8.92 18.84 16.70
CA GLU A 141 -10.03 18.83 15.75
C GLU A 141 -9.75 17.94 14.55
N ILE A 142 -8.55 18.02 13.97
CA ILE A 142 -8.12 17.13 12.89
C ILE A 142 -8.18 15.66 13.36
N LEU A 143 -7.71 15.38 14.58
CA LEU A 143 -7.77 14.03 15.15
C LEU A 143 -9.22 13.53 15.25
N ARG A 144 -10.13 14.33 15.82
CA ARG A 144 -11.54 13.97 15.95
C ARG A 144 -12.19 13.70 14.59
N GLN A 145 -11.88 14.51 13.59
CA GLN A 145 -12.41 14.33 12.23
C GLN A 145 -11.90 13.02 11.61
N VAL A 146 -10.61 12.71 11.72
CA VAL A 146 -10.04 11.46 11.20
C VAL A 146 -10.58 10.24 11.95
N GLU A 147 -10.74 10.32 13.27
CA GLU A 147 -11.34 9.25 14.08
C GLU A 147 -12.79 8.98 13.68
N LYS A 148 -13.56 10.03 13.41
CA LYS A 148 -14.93 9.94 12.90
C LYS A 148 -14.96 9.28 11.52
N GLU A 149 -14.10 9.69 10.59
CA GLU A 149 -14.01 9.07 9.26
C GLU A 149 -13.65 7.58 9.35
N ILE A 150 -12.75 7.20 10.26
CA ILE A 150 -12.42 5.79 10.53
C ILE A 150 -13.65 5.04 11.03
N GLN A 151 -14.41 5.62 11.96
CA GLN A 151 -15.61 5.00 12.50
C GLN A 151 -16.68 4.80 11.43
N GLU A 152 -16.96 5.84 10.63
CA GLU A 152 -17.93 5.78 9.53
C GLU A 152 -17.52 4.77 8.47
N THR A 153 -16.23 4.73 8.09
CA THR A 153 -15.70 3.76 7.11
C THR A 153 -15.80 2.33 7.63
N LYS A 154 -15.51 2.10 8.91
CA LYS A 154 -15.68 0.79 9.55
C LYS A 154 -17.13 0.35 9.54
N GLN A 155 -18.06 1.23 9.94
CA GLN A 155 -19.49 0.94 9.92
C GLN A 155 -19.99 0.62 8.51
N ALA A 156 -19.56 1.39 7.50
CA ALA A 156 -19.92 1.11 6.10
C ALA A 156 -19.36 -0.24 5.63
N THR A 157 -18.13 -0.58 6.02
CA THR A 157 -17.51 -1.89 5.71
C THR A 157 -18.26 -3.03 6.39
N ASP A 158 -18.63 -2.87 7.65
CA ASP A 158 -19.38 -3.86 8.43
C ASP A 158 -20.78 -4.07 7.86
N GLU A 159 -21.47 -3.01 7.42
CA GLU A 159 -22.79 -3.13 6.79
C GLU A 159 -22.69 -3.90 5.46
N VAL A 160 -21.72 -3.57 4.61
CA VAL A 160 -21.48 -4.31 3.36
C VAL A 160 -21.17 -5.78 3.63
N ASN A 161 -20.35 -6.07 4.65
CA ASN A 161 -20.03 -7.44 5.04
C ASN A 161 -21.25 -8.17 5.59
N ARG A 162 -22.09 -7.50 6.38
CA ARG A 162 -23.34 -8.04 6.93
C ARG A 162 -24.32 -8.37 5.81
N GLU A 163 -24.54 -7.45 4.87
CA GLU A 163 -25.38 -7.69 3.70
C GLU A 163 -24.85 -8.86 2.87
N ARG A 164 -23.54 -8.90 2.59
CA ARG A 164 -22.90 -10.00 1.86
C ARG A 164 -23.14 -11.33 2.56
N LYS A 165 -22.91 -11.39 3.87
CA LYS A 165 -23.15 -12.60 4.67
C LYS A 165 -24.61 -13.05 4.59
N MET A 166 -25.57 -12.14 4.76
CA MET A 166 -27.00 -12.48 4.69
C MET A 166 -27.38 -13.04 3.31
N ARG A 167 -26.91 -12.44 2.22
CA ARG A 167 -27.17 -12.93 0.85
C ARG A 167 -26.60 -14.33 0.64
N GLN A 168 -25.36 -14.56 1.08
CA GLN A 168 -24.70 -15.85 0.94
C GLN A 168 -25.39 -16.94 1.78
N GLU A 169 -25.66 -16.67 3.05
CA GLU A 169 -26.35 -17.64 3.93
C GLU A 169 -27.78 -17.95 3.45
N THR A 170 -28.48 -16.98 2.84
CA THR A 170 -29.79 -17.24 2.23
C THR A 170 -29.69 -18.18 1.04
N ALA A 171 -28.68 -18.00 0.17
CA ALA A 171 -28.44 -18.85 -0.98
C ALA A 171 -27.90 -20.25 -0.60
N ARG A 172 -27.30 -20.39 0.58
CA ARG A 172 -26.69 -21.66 1.05
C ARG A 172 -27.66 -22.84 0.99
N GLY A 173 -28.87 -22.67 1.52
CA GLY A 173 -29.87 -23.74 1.53
C GLY A 173 -30.30 -24.17 0.12
N GLU A 174 -30.35 -23.23 -0.84
CA GLU A 174 -30.62 -23.53 -2.24
C GLU A 174 -29.46 -24.31 -2.87
N ILE A 175 -28.21 -23.92 -2.61
CA ILE A 175 -27.01 -24.61 -3.10
C ILE A 175 -26.97 -26.05 -2.56
N GLU A 176 -27.13 -26.24 -1.26
CA GLU A 176 -27.15 -27.57 -0.62
C GLU A 176 -28.29 -28.43 -1.18
N GLY A 177 -29.48 -27.86 -1.36
CA GLY A 177 -30.63 -28.56 -1.94
C GLY A 177 -30.42 -28.98 -3.40
N LEU A 178 -29.78 -28.12 -4.21
CA LEU A 178 -29.42 -28.43 -5.60
C LEU A 178 -28.34 -29.52 -5.66
N GLU A 179 -27.35 -29.47 -4.78
CA GLU A 179 -26.30 -30.50 -4.69
C GLU A 179 -26.90 -31.87 -4.33
N ASP A 180 -27.80 -31.93 -3.35
CA ASP A 180 -28.47 -33.15 -2.95
C ASP A 180 -29.43 -33.69 -4.01
N ALA A 181 -30.16 -32.81 -4.71
CA ALA A 181 -31.00 -33.19 -5.83
C ALA A 181 -30.14 -33.78 -6.97
N TRP A 182 -29.00 -33.17 -7.26
CA TRP A 182 -28.05 -33.67 -8.26
C TRP A 182 -27.48 -35.03 -7.86
N LYS A 183 -26.97 -35.20 -6.63
CA LYS A 183 -26.46 -36.48 -6.11
C LYS A 183 -27.51 -37.60 -6.21
N ARG A 184 -28.76 -37.30 -5.83
CA ARG A 184 -29.87 -38.25 -5.94
C ARG A 184 -30.21 -38.59 -7.39
N GLY A 185 -30.21 -37.60 -8.28
CA GLY A 185 -30.44 -37.81 -9.71
C GLY A 185 -29.40 -38.74 -10.34
N VAL A 186 -28.11 -38.47 -10.10
CA VAL A 186 -27.00 -39.29 -10.59
C VAL A 186 -27.07 -40.71 -10.01
N SER A 187 -27.26 -40.82 -8.69
CA SER A 187 -27.39 -42.14 -8.03
C SER A 187 -28.59 -42.92 -8.56
N GLY A 188 -29.71 -42.24 -8.82
CA GLY A 188 -30.91 -42.83 -9.40
C GLY A 188 -30.66 -43.42 -10.79
N ILE A 189 -30.00 -42.67 -11.66
CA ILE A 189 -29.63 -43.15 -13.01
C ILE A 189 -28.72 -44.37 -12.92
N ILE A 190 -27.68 -44.32 -12.07
CA ILE A 190 -26.75 -45.46 -11.87
C ILE A 190 -27.50 -46.70 -11.36
N ASN A 191 -28.43 -46.52 -10.42
CA ASN A 191 -29.23 -47.63 -9.88
C ASN A 191 -30.15 -48.25 -10.93
N VAL A 192 -30.76 -47.43 -11.81
CA VAL A 192 -31.60 -47.91 -12.91
C VAL A 192 -30.78 -48.68 -13.94
N GLU A 193 -29.61 -48.16 -14.34
CA GLU A 193 -28.70 -48.85 -15.27
C GLU A 193 -28.22 -50.18 -14.69
N LEU A 194 -27.85 -50.21 -13.40
CA LEU A 194 -27.46 -51.44 -12.71
C LEU A 194 -28.61 -52.47 -12.66
N ALA A 195 -29.84 -52.02 -12.39
CA ALA A 195 -31.00 -52.89 -12.37
C ALA A 195 -31.34 -53.43 -13.78
N ALA A 196 -31.22 -52.58 -14.81
CA ALA A 196 -31.43 -52.97 -16.20
C ALA A 196 -30.40 -54.02 -16.65
N GLU A 197 -29.12 -53.85 -16.31
CA GLU A 197 -28.07 -54.83 -16.60
C GLU A 197 -28.27 -56.16 -15.84
N LYS A 198 -28.63 -56.11 -14.55
CA LYS A 198 -28.99 -57.32 -13.80
C LYS A 198 -30.14 -58.08 -14.46
N LEU A 199 -31.20 -57.37 -14.86
CA LEU A 199 -32.34 -57.96 -15.56
C LEU A 199 -31.93 -58.56 -16.91
N ARG A 200 -31.05 -57.90 -17.68
CA ARG A 200 -30.50 -58.45 -18.93
C ARG A 200 -29.75 -59.77 -18.68
N MET A 201 -28.91 -59.82 -17.64
CA MET A 201 -28.18 -61.04 -17.28
C MET A 201 -29.10 -62.18 -16.88
N GLU A 202 -30.13 -61.92 -16.08
CA GLU A 202 -31.14 -62.93 -15.71
C GLU A 202 -31.91 -63.46 -16.93
N ILE A 203 -32.27 -62.58 -17.88
CA ILE A 203 -32.92 -62.99 -19.14
C ILE A 203 -32.00 -63.89 -19.96
N LEU A 204 -30.71 -63.54 -20.07
CA LEU A 204 -29.72 -64.36 -20.79
C LEU A 204 -29.54 -65.72 -20.13
N GLU A 205 -29.52 -65.77 -18.79
CA GLU A 205 -29.39 -67.02 -18.04
C GLU A 205 -30.61 -67.92 -18.22
N LYS A 206 -31.83 -67.37 -18.11
CA LYS A 206 -33.06 -68.12 -18.38
C LYS A 206 -33.11 -68.66 -19.81
N ARG A 207 -32.69 -67.86 -20.80
CA ARG A 207 -32.59 -68.33 -22.20
C ARG A 207 -31.59 -69.47 -22.36
N ARG A 208 -30.44 -69.43 -21.67
CA ARG A 208 -29.47 -70.53 -21.66
C ARG A 208 -30.03 -71.80 -21.01
N GLN A 209 -30.83 -71.67 -19.94
CA GLN A 209 -31.48 -72.81 -19.30
C GLN A 209 -32.52 -73.47 -20.22
N GLN A 210 -33.35 -72.67 -20.91
CA GLN A 210 -34.32 -73.18 -21.89
C GLN A 210 -33.68 -73.83 -23.11
N ALA A 211 -32.50 -73.38 -23.54
CA ALA A 211 -31.77 -74.01 -24.65
C ALA A 211 -31.11 -75.34 -24.27
N ARG A 212 -31.06 -75.68 -22.97
CA ARG A 212 -30.48 -76.93 -22.44
C ARG A 212 -31.53 -77.97 -22.06
N SER A 213 -32.81 -77.58 -22.00
CA SER A 213 -33.98 -78.47 -21.86
C SER A 213 -34.53 -78.85 -23.22
#